data_AF-A0A936B1T2-F1
#
_entry.id   AF-A0A936B1T2-F1
#
_cell.length_a   1.000
_cell.length_b   1.000
_cell.length_c   1.000
_cell.angle_alpha   90.00
_cell.angle_beta   90.00
_cell.angle_gamma   90.00
#
_symmetry.space_group_name_H-M   'P 1'
#
loop_
_entity.id
_entity.type
_entity.pdbx_description
1 polymer ?
#
loop_
_entity_poly.entity_id
_entity_poly.type
_entity_poly.pdbx_seq_one_letter_code
_entity_poly.pdbx_strand_id
1 'polypeptide(L)' 'MAYCYILYSEKLTKFYIGACNDLSRRCSEHNSGHSKFTKTGIPWTLVHSEPFPNLPSAKKREMVIKKEKSRLYILSLLNP' A
#
# COMPACT_ATOMS: atom_id res chain seq x y z
N MET A 1 -1.95 -17.03 1.99
CA MET A 1 -0.93 -16.02 1.62
C MET A 1 -1.52 -14.64 1.80
N ALA A 2 -0.70 -13.66 2.17
CA ALA A 2 -1.06 -12.27 2.34
C ALA A 2 0.03 -11.37 1.76
N TYR A 3 -0.24 -10.07 1.64
CA TYR A 3 0.67 -9.09 1.07
C TYR A 3 0.71 -7.83 1.92
N CYS A 4 1.90 -7.26 2.12
CA CYS A 4 2.06 -5.86 2.45
C CYS A 4 2.28 -5.11 1.13
N TYR A 5 1.59 -3.99 0.92
CA TYR A 5 1.64 -3.28 -0.35
C TYR A 5 1.73 -1.77 -0.15
N ILE A 6 2.24 -1.11 -1.19
CA ILE A 6 2.33 0.35 -1.28
C ILE A 6 1.65 0.77 -2.58
N LEU A 7 0.65 1.64 -2.46
CA LEU A 7 0.05 2.36 -3.58
C LEU A 7 0.57 3.79 -3.61
N TYR A 8 0.68 4.36 -4.79
CA TYR A 8 1.02 5.76 -5.00
C TYR A 8 -0.12 6.47 -5.73
N SER A 9 -0.45 7.66 -5.25
CA SER A 9 -1.32 8.61 -5.94
C SER A 9 -0.46 9.75 -6.45
N GLU A 10 -0.33 9.86 -7.77
CA GLU A 10 0.33 11.01 -8.42
C GLU A 10 -0.41 12.31 -8.09
N LYS A 11 -1.75 12.25 -8.11
CA LYS A 11 -2.62 13.39 -7.82
C LYS A 11 -2.40 13.99 -6.42
N LEU A 12 -2.16 13.15 -5.41
CA LEU A 12 -1.92 13.62 -4.04
C LEU A 12 -0.45 13.67 -3.67
N THR A 13 0.44 13.17 -4.53
CA THR A 13 1.87 12.94 -4.22
C THR A 13 2.05 12.10 -2.94
N LYS A 14 1.12 11.18 -2.67
CA LYS A 14 1.03 10.42 -1.41
C LYS A 14 1.14 8.92 -1.64
N PHE A 15 1.80 8.27 -0.68
CA PHE A 15 1.82 6.82 -0.55
C PHE A 15 0.70 6.35 0.37
N TYR A 16 0.10 5.21 0.03
CA TYR A 16 -0.79 4.44 0.88
C TYR A 16 -0.14 3.09 1.18
N ILE A 17 -0.04 2.73 2.45
CA ILE A 17 0.56 1.47 2.90
C ILE A 17 -0.53 0.64 3.59
N GLY A 18 -0.68 -0.61 3.17
CA GLY A 18 -1.66 -1.52 3.75
C GLY A 18 -1.24 -2.99 3.64
N ALA A 19 -2.03 -3.86 4.26
CA ALA A 19 -1.93 -5.30 4.12
C ALA A 19 -3.27 -5.93 3.69
N CYS A 20 -3.21 -6.99 2.89
CA CYS A 20 -4.40 -7.71 2.42
C CYS A 20 -4.10 -9.17 2.05
N ASN A 21 -5.16 -9.99 1.90
CA ASN A 21 -5.03 -11.36 1.40
C ASN A 21 -5.21 -11.47 -0.12
N ASP A 22 -5.73 -10.40 -0.75
CA ASP A 22 -6.02 -10.33 -2.18
C ASP A 22 -5.66 -8.93 -2.67
N LEU A 23 -4.53 -8.83 -3.35
CA LEU A 23 -3.94 -7.58 -3.81
C LEU A 23 -4.72 -6.98 -4.97
N SER A 24 -5.21 -7.82 -5.90
CA SER A 24 -5.95 -7.39 -7.08
C SER A 24 -7.27 -6.75 -6.68
N ARG A 25 -8.06 -7.46 -5.85
CA ARG A 25 -9.32 -6.93 -5.30
C ARG A 25 -9.09 -5.64 -4.53
N ARG A 26 -8.03 -5.57 -3.72
CA ARG A 26 -7.71 -4.38 -2.91
C ARG A 26 -7.34 -3.16 -3.76
N CYS A 27 -6.62 -3.35 -4.87
CA CYS A 27 -6.31 -2.26 -5.81
C CYS A 27 -7.59 -1.76 -6.49
N SER A 28 -8.48 -2.66 -6.89
CA SER A 28 -9.80 -2.30 -7.45
C SER A 28 -10.65 -1.50 -6.45
N GLU A 29 -10.70 -1.90 -5.18
CA GLU A 29 -11.46 -1.18 -4.13
C GLU A 29 -10.95 0.25 -3.89
N HIS A 30 -9.63 0.48 -3.98
CA HIS A 30 -9.07 1.82 -3.85
C HIS A 30 -9.48 2.72 -5.01
N ASN A 31 -9.47 2.15 -6.23
CA ASN A 31 -9.80 2.85 -7.46
C ASN A 31 -11.30 2.95 -7.75
N SER A 32 -12.15 2.24 -7.02
CA SER A 32 -13.61 2.36 -7.15
C SER A 32 -14.20 3.52 -6.32
N GLY A 33 -13.40 4.20 -5.50
CA GLY A 33 -13.82 5.42 -4.79
C GLY A 33 -14.77 5.22 -3.60
N HIS A 34 -14.84 4.01 -3.03
CA HIS A 34 -15.73 3.71 -1.91
C HIS A 34 -15.36 4.43 -0.59
N SER A 35 -14.07 4.71 -0.36
CA SER A 35 -13.63 5.43 0.85
C SER A 35 -13.48 6.92 0.59
N LYS A 36 -13.92 7.75 1.55
CA LYS A 36 -13.81 9.22 1.52
C LYS A 36 -12.38 9.69 1.20
N PHE A 37 -11.37 9.02 1.77
CA PHE A 37 -9.98 9.36 1.52
C PHE A 37 -9.47 8.80 0.20
N THR A 38 -9.67 7.52 -0.08
CA THR A 38 -9.10 6.91 -1.29
C THR A 38 -9.70 7.51 -2.55
N LYS A 39 -10.97 7.93 -2.52
CA LYS A 39 -11.62 8.64 -3.63
C LYS A 39 -10.87 9.89 -4.10
N THR A 40 -10.24 10.64 -3.19
CA THR A 40 -9.55 11.88 -3.57
C THR A 40 -8.22 11.61 -4.30
N GLY A 41 -7.63 10.43 -4.09
CA GLY A 41 -6.33 10.04 -4.63
C GLY A 41 -6.36 9.13 -5.86
N ILE A 42 -7.54 8.83 -6.40
CA ILE A 42 -7.63 8.07 -7.66
C ILE A 42 -6.97 8.87 -8.80
N PRO A 43 -6.17 8.23 -9.68
CA PRO A 43 -5.83 6.81 -9.68
C PRO A 43 -4.73 6.45 -8.66
N TRP A 44 -4.91 5.28 -8.02
CA TRP A 44 -3.90 4.64 -7.18
C TRP A 44 -3.17 3.56 -7.98
N THR A 45 -1.85 3.70 -8.07
CA THR A 45 -0.97 2.76 -8.76
C THR A 45 -0.24 1.90 -7.75
N LEU A 46 -0.23 0.58 -7.94
CA LEU A 46 0.60 -0.33 -7.13
C LEU A 46 2.06 -0.13 -7.50
N VAL A 47 2.89 0.28 -6.53
CA VAL A 47 4.32 0.55 -6.73
C VAL A 47 5.22 -0.45 -6.02
N HIS A 48 4.70 -1.18 -5.02
CA HIS A 48 5.45 -2.22 -4.31
C HIS A 48 4.53 -3.23 -3.64
N SER A 49 4.97 -4.49 -3.56
CA SER A 49 4.29 -5.53 -2.78
C SER A 49 5.25 -6.60 -2.29
N GLU A 50 5.08 -7.02 -1.03
CA GLU A 50 5.86 -8.09 -0.39
C GLU A 50 4.91 -9.23 0.03
N PRO A 51 5.17 -10.48 -0.38
CA PRO A 51 4.35 -11.63 0.01
C PRO A 51 4.69 -12.11 1.42
N PHE A 52 3.68 -12.61 2.12
CA PHE A 52 3.75 -13.12 3.48
C PHE A 52 2.90 -14.38 3.67
N PRO A 53 3.26 -15.26 4.63
CA PRO A 53 2.49 -16.48 4.87
C PRO A 53 1.05 -16.19 5.33
N ASN A 54 0.86 -15.15 6.15
CA ASN A 54 -0.44 -14.81 6.73
C ASN A 54 -0.63 -13.30 6.95
N LEU A 55 -1.89 -12.88 7.12
CA LEU A 55 -2.24 -11.47 7.31
C LEU A 55 -1.57 -10.83 8.53
N PRO A 56 -1.43 -11.50 9.70
CA PRO A 56 -0.67 -10.96 10.82
C PRO A 56 0.77 -10.59 10.47
N SER A 57 1.49 -11.44 9.74
CA SER A 57 2.87 -11.15 9.31
C SER A 57 2.95 -9.97 8.33
N ALA A 58 2.02 -9.87 7.38
CA ALA A 58 1.91 -8.71 6.49
C ALA A 58 1.61 -7.40 7.25
N LYS A 59 0.70 -7.45 8.24
CA LYS A 59 0.38 -6.29 9.10
C LYS A 59 1.55 -5.85 9.97
N LYS A 60 2.38 -6.79 10.45
CA LYS A 60 3.62 -6.43 11.16
C LYS A 60 4.54 -5.63 10.26
N ARG A 61 4.71 -6.06 9.00
CA ARG A 61 5.49 -5.32 8.01
C ARG A 61 4.91 -3.93 7.72
N GLU A 62 3.60 -3.85 7.50
CA GLU A 62 2.88 -2.58 7.32
C GLU A 62 3.17 -1.60 8.47
N MET A 63 3.12 -2.08 9.71
CA MET A 63 3.38 -1.27 10.90
C MET A 63 4.83 -0.77 10.96
N VAL A 64 5.80 -1.62 10.62
CA VAL A 64 7.22 -1.21 10.51
C VAL A 64 7.37 -0.08 9.51
N ILE A 65 6.85 -0.25 8.28
CA ILE A 65 6.95 0.79 7.24
C ILE A 65 6.29 2.11 7.69
N LYS A 66 5.11 2.04 8.32
CA LYS A 66 4.41 3.23 8.84
C LYS A 66 5.16 3.91 9.99
N LYS A 67 5.91 3.15 10.81
CA LYS A 67 6.67 3.67 11.95
C LYS A 67 7.88 4.49 11.50
N GLU A 68 8.51 4.13 10.38
CA GLU A 68 9.66 4.87 9.85
C GLU A 68 9.33 6.34 9.53
N LYS A 69 8.07 6.64 9.15
CA LYS A 69 7.60 8.00 8.80
C LYS A 69 8.52 8.74 7.81
N SER A 70 9.25 7.98 6.99
CA SER A 70 10.28 8.49 6.09
C SER A 70 9.91 8.21 4.64
N ARG A 71 9.81 9.28 3.85
CA ARG A 71 9.59 9.16 2.40
C ARG A 71 10.77 8.47 1.72
N LEU A 72 12.00 8.78 2.15
CA LEU A 72 13.21 8.16 1.61
C LEU A 72 13.22 6.65 1.86
N TYR A 73 12.77 6.21 3.03
CA TYR A 73 12.62 4.79 3.34
C TYR A 73 11.60 4.11 2.41
N ILE A 74 10.45 4.74 2.17
CA ILE A 74 9.47 4.19 1.22
C ILE A 74 10.08 4.08 -0.18
N LEU A 75 10.78 5.12 -0.64
CA LEU A 75 11.43 5.12 -1.96
C LEU A 75 12.52 4.04 -2.08
N SER A 76 13.27 3.75 -1.01
CA SER A 76 14.26 2.67 -1.03
C SER A 76 13.65 1.28 -1.14
N LEU A 77 12.34 1.11 -0.85
CA LEU A 77 11.65 -0.16 -1.06
C LEU A 77 11.15 -0.34 -2.51
N LEU A 78 11.00 0.75 -3.28
CA LEU A 78 10.48 0.69 -4.65
C LEU A 78 11.53 0.28 -5.68
N ASN A 79 12.81 0.50 -5.35
CA ASN A 79 13.95 0.21 -6.22
C ASN A 79 14.86 -0.81 -5.53
N PRO A 80 14.54 -2.12 -5.62
CA PRO A 80 15.42 -3.17 -5.12
C PRO A 80 16.71 -3.29 -5.95
#